data_AF-A0A6L0XNQ4-F1
#
_entry.id   AF-A0A6L0XNQ4-F1
#
_cell.length_a   1.000
_cell.length_b   1.000
_cell.length_c   1.000
_cell.angle_alpha   90.00
_cell.angle_beta   90.00
_cell.angle_gamma   90.00
#
_symmetry.space_group_name_H-M   'P 1'
#
loop_
_entity.id
_entity.type
_entity.pdbx_description
1 polymer ?
#
loop_
_entity_poly.entity_id
_entity_poly.type
_entity_poly.pdbx_seq_one_letter_code
_entity_poly.pdbx_strand_id
1 'polypeptide(L)'
;MPTSKEAADQSRKFGFKETREQYQQRKRQEKQLKWTVRLSREGLGKLKIELESLKRARFLAPQQNERKRLVQRMIRDLEAAENKEPEEETPVVATTPPAVDSDSDDDIFFAKGTLVNDEHKRLFIPRSIRRKPEEKNCEKTAQQLAGEAEKELLAAVHDDDDIDSFLDSLQ
;
A
#
# COMPACT_ATOMS: atom_id res chain seq x y z
N MET A 1 -27.41 -28.03 -7.76
CA MET A 1 -26.66 -26.79 -7.50
C MET A 1 -26.03 -26.33 -8.81
N PRO A 2 -26.54 -25.27 -9.46
CA PRO A 2 -25.93 -24.80 -10.70
C PRO A 2 -24.60 -24.12 -10.38
N THR A 3 -23.58 -24.44 -11.16
CA THR A 3 -22.24 -23.84 -11.00
C THR A 3 -22.28 -22.38 -11.43
N SER A 4 -21.45 -21.53 -10.83
CA SER A 4 -21.41 -20.06 -11.06
C SER A 4 -21.29 -19.63 -12.53
N LYS A 5 -20.88 -20.55 -13.42
CA LYS A 5 -20.84 -20.37 -14.87
C LYS A 5 -22.23 -20.37 -15.52
N GLU A 6 -23.15 -21.19 -15.04
CA GLU A 6 -24.53 -21.28 -15.56
C GLU A 6 -25.39 -20.07 -15.18
N ALA A 7 -25.14 -19.48 -13.99
CA ALA A 7 -25.84 -18.26 -13.56
C ALA A 7 -25.49 -17.04 -14.42
N ALA A 8 -24.22 -16.92 -14.84
CA ALA A 8 -23.78 -15.86 -15.73
C ALA A 8 -24.31 -16.02 -17.18
N ASP A 9 -24.43 -17.26 -17.66
CA ASP A 9 -24.94 -17.55 -19.01
C ASP A 9 -26.47 -17.40 -19.12
N GLN A 10 -27.22 -17.57 -18.02
CA GLN A 10 -28.67 -17.36 -18.03
C GLN A 10 -29.08 -15.88 -18.08
N SER A 11 -28.30 -14.95 -17.51
CA SER A 11 -28.63 -13.52 -17.55
C SER A 11 -28.57 -12.93 -18.96
N ARG A 12 -27.69 -13.49 -19.80
CA ARG A 12 -27.49 -13.07 -21.19
C ARG A 12 -28.58 -13.57 -22.15
N LYS A 13 -29.39 -14.58 -21.75
CA LYS A 13 -30.47 -15.14 -22.56
C LYS A 13 -31.69 -14.22 -22.72
N PHE A 14 -31.85 -13.23 -21.85
CA PHE A 14 -33.03 -12.35 -21.83
C PHE A 14 -32.78 -10.93 -22.37
N GLY A 15 -31.67 -10.69 -23.07
CA GLY A 15 -31.37 -9.36 -23.64
C GLY A 15 -31.05 -8.26 -22.62
N PHE A 16 -30.97 -8.61 -21.33
CA PHE A 16 -30.52 -7.68 -20.30
C PHE A 16 -29.01 -7.43 -20.44
N LYS A 17 -28.65 -6.14 -20.53
CA LYS A 17 -27.25 -5.72 -20.49
C LYS A 17 -26.71 -5.95 -19.09
N GLU A 18 -25.45 -6.36 -19.00
CA GLU A 18 -24.74 -6.49 -17.73
C GLU A 18 -24.79 -5.16 -16.95
N THR A 19 -25.07 -5.22 -15.65
CA THR A 19 -25.02 -4.02 -14.81
C THR A 19 -23.57 -3.57 -14.60
N ARG A 20 -23.36 -2.27 -14.34
CA ARG A 20 -22.01 -1.72 -14.10
C ARG A 20 -21.26 -2.46 -12.99
N GLU A 21 -21.97 -2.88 -11.95
CA GLU A 21 -21.42 -3.63 -10.81
C GLU A 21 -21.00 -5.03 -11.21
N GLN A 22 -21.85 -5.77 -11.94
CA GLN A 22 -21.52 -7.09 -12.47
C GLN A 22 -20.26 -7.03 -13.36
N TYR A 23 -20.18 -6.01 -14.23
CA TYR A 23 -19.00 -5.80 -15.07
C TYR A 23 -17.73 -5.58 -14.25
N GLN A 24 -17.80 -4.73 -13.21
CA GLN A 24 -16.66 -4.47 -12.34
C GLN A 24 -16.24 -5.70 -11.56
N GLN A 25 -17.19 -6.47 -11.02
CA GLN A 25 -16.93 -7.72 -10.31
C GLN A 25 -16.24 -8.74 -11.23
N ARG A 26 -16.78 -8.95 -12.45
CA ARG A 26 -16.17 -9.83 -13.45
C ARG A 26 -14.74 -9.42 -13.79
N LYS A 27 -14.51 -8.11 -14.01
CA LYS A 27 -13.18 -7.57 -14.31
C LYS A 27 -12.20 -7.76 -13.15
N ARG A 28 -12.66 -7.62 -11.90
CA ARG A 28 -11.85 -7.91 -10.70
C ARG A 28 -11.51 -9.39 -10.61
N GLN A 29 -12.50 -10.27 -10.78
CA GLN A 29 -12.30 -11.71 -10.80
C GLN A 29 -11.32 -12.14 -11.89
N GLU A 30 -11.46 -11.62 -13.11
CA GLU A 30 -10.54 -11.93 -14.22
C GLU A 30 -9.11 -11.49 -13.91
N LYS A 31 -8.93 -10.29 -13.33
CA LYS A 31 -7.60 -9.82 -12.89
C LYS A 31 -7.02 -10.72 -11.81
N GLN A 32 -7.84 -11.12 -10.83
CA GLN A 32 -7.43 -12.00 -9.76
C GLN A 32 -7.02 -13.38 -10.31
N LEU A 33 -7.80 -13.96 -11.23
CA LEU A 33 -7.47 -15.23 -11.87
C LEU A 33 -6.15 -15.15 -12.67
N LYS A 34 -5.94 -14.06 -13.43
CA LYS A 34 -4.66 -13.85 -14.13
C LYS A 34 -3.49 -13.72 -13.16
N TRP A 35 -3.72 -13.12 -12.00
CA TRP A 35 -2.72 -12.97 -10.95
C TRP A 35 -2.39 -14.32 -10.30
N THR A 36 -3.40 -15.11 -9.92
CA THR A 36 -3.19 -16.44 -9.32
C THR A 36 -2.50 -17.40 -10.28
N VAL A 37 -2.86 -17.39 -11.57
CA VAL A 37 -2.18 -18.17 -12.61
C VAL A 37 -0.72 -17.75 -12.81
N ARG A 38 -0.39 -16.48 -12.60
CA ARG A 38 1.01 -16.02 -12.60
C ARG A 38 1.75 -16.50 -11.35
N LEU A 39 1.14 -16.38 -10.17
CA LEU A 39 1.74 -16.83 -8.92
C LEU A 39 2.02 -18.34 -8.92
N SER A 40 1.11 -19.16 -9.48
CA SER A 40 1.27 -20.62 -9.48
C SER A 40 2.44 -21.14 -10.32
N ARG A 41 2.97 -20.32 -11.25
CA ARG A 41 4.13 -20.66 -12.06
C ARG A 41 5.45 -20.32 -11.37
N GLU A 42 5.41 -19.51 -10.33
CA GLU A 42 6.59 -18.94 -9.70
C GLU A 42 6.93 -19.71 -8.42
N GLY A 43 8.22 -19.96 -8.22
CA GLY A 43 8.70 -20.64 -7.01
C GLY A 43 9.03 -19.62 -5.92
N LEU A 44 8.46 -19.81 -4.72
CA LEU A 44 8.70 -18.94 -3.56
C LEU A 44 10.21 -18.80 -3.25
N GLY A 45 10.98 -19.89 -3.33
CA GLY A 45 12.43 -19.84 -3.13
C GLY A 45 13.17 -18.97 -4.16
N LYS A 46 12.78 -19.03 -5.44
CA LYS A 46 13.37 -18.20 -6.50
C LYS A 46 13.07 -16.72 -6.29
N LEU A 47 11.83 -16.40 -5.92
CA LEU A 47 11.41 -15.03 -5.63
C LEU A 47 12.13 -14.46 -4.41
N LYS A 48 12.34 -15.25 -3.35
CA LYS A 48 13.12 -14.83 -2.17
C LYS A 48 14.57 -14.52 -2.54
N ILE A 49 15.22 -15.35 -3.36
CA ILE A 49 16.58 -15.10 -3.85
C ILE A 49 16.64 -13.83 -4.69
N GLU A 50 15.70 -13.64 -5.62
CA GLU A 50 15.62 -12.42 -6.45
C GLU A 50 15.43 -11.17 -5.58
N LEU A 51 14.54 -11.24 -4.59
CA LEU A 51 14.29 -10.12 -3.68
C LEU A 51 15.54 -9.73 -2.90
N GLU A 52 16.28 -10.71 -2.38
CA GLU A 52 17.53 -10.46 -1.66
C GLU A 52 18.59 -9.87 -2.59
N SER A 53 18.70 -10.35 -3.83
CA SER A 53 19.58 -9.76 -4.83
C SER A 53 19.23 -8.28 -5.10
N LEU A 54 17.95 -7.97 -5.28
CA LEU A 54 17.48 -6.60 -5.52
C LEU A 54 17.64 -5.70 -4.29
N LYS A 55 17.60 -6.24 -3.06
CA LYS A 55 17.86 -5.47 -1.84
C LYS A 55 19.34 -5.17 -1.64
N ARG A 56 20.24 -6.09 -2.02
CA ARG A 56 21.69 -5.90 -1.88
C ARG A 56 22.25 -4.86 -2.86
N ALA A 57 21.60 -4.65 -3.99
CA ALA A 57 22.01 -3.65 -4.96
C ALA A 57 21.91 -2.23 -4.37
N ARG A 58 23.01 -1.46 -4.46
CA ARG A 58 23.08 -0.06 -3.99
C ARG A 58 22.21 0.89 -4.80
N PHE A 59 22.02 0.61 -6.09
CA PHE A 59 21.22 1.41 -6.99
C PHE A 59 20.30 0.49 -7.81
N LEU A 60 19.04 0.90 -7.96
CA LEU A 60 18.05 0.21 -8.75
C LEU A 60 17.46 1.17 -9.76
N ALA A 61 17.42 0.76 -11.03
CA ALA A 61 16.66 1.47 -12.05
C ALA A 61 15.15 1.50 -11.68
N PRO A 62 14.37 2.48 -12.17
CA PRO A 62 12.93 2.55 -11.90
C PRO A 62 12.18 1.23 -12.20
N GLN A 63 12.52 0.57 -13.31
CA GLN A 63 11.97 -0.73 -13.67
C GLN A 63 12.34 -1.84 -12.67
N GLN A 64 13.54 -1.80 -12.10
CA GLN A 64 13.97 -2.75 -11.08
C GLN A 64 13.27 -2.50 -9.75
N ASN A 65 12.94 -1.24 -9.42
CA ASN A 65 12.12 -0.90 -8.26
C ASN A 65 10.68 -1.41 -8.41
N GLU A 66 10.09 -1.28 -9.61
CA GLU A 66 8.79 -1.88 -9.92
C GLU A 66 8.83 -3.40 -9.79
N ARG A 67 9.89 -4.03 -10.33
CA ARG A 67 10.11 -5.48 -10.18
C ARG A 67 10.25 -5.88 -8.71
N LYS A 68 11.01 -5.15 -7.91
CA LYS A 68 11.15 -5.39 -6.47
C LYS A 68 9.80 -5.33 -5.76
N ARG A 69 8.98 -4.31 -6.02
CA ARG A 69 7.62 -4.19 -5.45
C ARG A 69 6.73 -5.35 -5.88
N LEU A 70 6.81 -5.76 -7.14
CA LEU A 70 6.07 -6.91 -7.67
C LEU A 70 6.48 -8.20 -6.96
N VAL A 71 7.78 -8.49 -6.89
CA VAL A 71 8.32 -9.68 -6.23
C VAL A 71 7.93 -9.71 -4.74
N GLN A 72 8.02 -8.59 -4.04
CA GLN A 72 7.55 -8.48 -2.64
C GLN A 72 6.06 -8.81 -2.50
N ARG A 73 5.22 -8.35 -3.43
CA ARG A 73 3.80 -8.70 -3.44
C ARG A 73 3.59 -10.19 -3.72
N MET A 74 4.31 -10.75 -4.69
CA MET A 74 4.21 -12.18 -5.03
C MET A 74 4.59 -13.07 -3.85
N ILE A 75 5.65 -12.72 -3.12
CA ILE A 75 6.05 -13.45 -1.91
C ILE A 75 4.95 -13.38 -0.85
N ARG A 76 4.43 -12.18 -0.55
CA ARG A 76 3.33 -12.02 0.42
C ARG A 76 2.08 -12.81 0.05
N ASP A 77 1.70 -12.78 -1.22
CA ASP A 77 0.50 -13.47 -1.70
C ASP A 77 0.70 -15.01 -1.68
N LEU A 78 1.91 -15.50 -1.96
CA LEU A 78 2.26 -16.92 -1.84
C LEU A 78 2.33 -17.38 -0.38
N GLU A 79 2.96 -16.60 0.50
CA GLU A 79 3.02 -16.89 1.94
C GLU A 79 1.61 -16.86 2.56
N ALA A 80 0.75 -15.92 2.16
CA ALA A 80 -0.64 -15.88 2.60
C ALA A 80 -1.46 -17.08 2.10
N ALA A 81 -1.12 -17.64 0.93
CA ALA A 81 -1.76 -18.86 0.44
C ALA A 81 -1.26 -20.12 1.17
N GLU A 82 0.01 -20.15 1.58
CA GLU A 82 0.60 -21.26 2.35
C GLU A 82 0.10 -21.30 3.80
N ASN A 83 -0.07 -20.12 4.44
CA ASN A 83 -0.61 -20.03 5.81
C ASN A 83 -2.12 -20.27 5.88
N LYS A 84 -2.82 -20.24 4.74
CA LYS A 84 -4.16 -20.79 4.64
C LYS A 84 -4.01 -22.28 4.37
N GLU A 85 -3.76 -23.06 5.43
CA GLU A 85 -3.91 -24.50 5.35
C GLU A 85 -5.25 -24.85 4.69
N PRO A 86 -5.31 -25.92 3.88
CA PRO A 86 -6.59 -26.42 3.43
C PRO A 86 -7.34 -26.89 4.68
N GLU A 87 -8.32 -26.11 5.14
CA GLU A 87 -9.33 -26.63 6.07
C GLU A 87 -9.84 -27.94 5.46
N GLU A 88 -9.53 -29.06 6.12
CA GLU A 88 -10.11 -30.35 5.78
C GLU A 88 -11.64 -30.17 5.69
N GLU A 89 -12.21 -30.57 4.56
CA GLU A 89 -13.64 -30.55 4.30
C GLU A 89 -14.37 -31.43 5.35
N THR A 90 -14.69 -30.85 6.50
CA THR A 90 -15.66 -31.45 7.42
C THR A 90 -17.07 -31.09 6.94
N PRO A 91 -18.01 -32.06 6.90
CA PRO A 91 -19.30 -31.86 6.26
C PRO A 91 -20.13 -30.85 7.04
N VAL A 92 -20.65 -29.87 6.30
CA VAL A 92 -21.52 -28.78 6.75
C VAL A 92 -22.66 -29.31 7.62
N VAL A 93 -22.58 -29.07 8.93
CA VAL A 93 -23.75 -29.06 9.81
C VAL A 93 -24.21 -27.62 9.92
N ALA A 94 -25.33 -27.34 9.26
CA ALA A 94 -26.02 -26.06 9.32
C ALA A 94 -26.27 -25.68 10.79
N THR A 95 -25.60 -24.63 11.24
CA THR A 95 -25.92 -23.98 12.50
C THR A 95 -25.96 -22.48 12.26
N THR A 96 -27.12 -21.92 12.58
CA THR A 96 -27.50 -20.51 12.73
C THR A 96 -26.37 -19.48 12.73
N PRO A 97 -26.50 -18.34 12.01
CA PRO A 97 -25.50 -17.28 12.06
C PRO A 97 -25.45 -16.67 13.46
N PRO A 98 -24.28 -16.60 14.12
CA PRO A 98 -24.12 -15.69 15.23
C PRO A 98 -24.10 -14.27 14.69
N ALA A 99 -24.90 -13.40 15.30
CA ALA A 99 -24.72 -11.95 15.18
C ALA A 99 -23.34 -11.62 15.76
N VAL A 100 -22.37 -11.39 14.88
CA VAL A 100 -21.09 -10.78 15.21
C VAL A 100 -21.09 -9.40 14.57
N ASP A 101 -21.25 -8.39 15.41
CA ASP A 101 -20.89 -7.01 15.11
C ASP A 101 -19.39 -6.97 14.83
N SER A 102 -19.02 -7.21 13.56
CA SER A 102 -17.69 -6.95 13.07
C SER A 102 -17.67 -5.52 12.58
N ASP A 103 -17.44 -4.60 13.52
CA ASP A 103 -16.98 -3.24 13.27
C ASP A 103 -15.61 -3.33 12.59
N SER A 104 -15.64 -3.50 11.28
CA SER A 104 -14.49 -3.43 10.38
C SER A 104 -14.82 -2.35 9.36
N ASP A 105 -14.76 -1.11 9.83
CA ASP A 105 -14.60 0.09 9.04
C ASP A 105 -13.33 -0.02 8.19
N ASP A 106 -13.43 -0.71 7.05
CA ASP A 106 -12.66 -0.35 5.86
C ASP A 106 -13.41 0.76 5.12
N ASP A 107 -13.67 1.83 5.87
CA ASP A 107 -14.15 3.12 5.40
C ASP A 107 -12.96 3.87 4.77
N ILE A 108 -12.50 3.37 3.63
CA ILE A 108 -11.72 4.19 2.70
C ILE A 108 -12.71 5.12 2.01
N PHE A 109 -13.18 6.12 2.75
CA PHE A 109 -13.61 7.46 2.36
C PHE A 109 -14.49 8.00 3.49
N PHE A 110 -13.91 8.60 4.52
CA PHE A 110 -14.23 9.96 4.97
C PHE A 110 -13.20 10.32 6.04
N ALA A 111 -12.33 11.30 5.73
CA ALA A 111 -11.61 11.99 6.78
C ALA A 111 -12.64 12.43 7.82
N LYS A 112 -12.36 12.14 9.10
CA LYS A 112 -13.06 12.66 10.27
C LYS A 112 -12.83 14.17 10.35
N GLY A 113 -13.39 14.90 9.39
CA GLY A 113 -13.52 16.33 9.39
C GLY A 113 -14.78 16.66 10.15
N THR A 114 -14.62 17.39 11.24
CA THR A 114 -15.70 18.11 11.91
C THR A 114 -16.66 18.69 10.89
N LEU A 115 -17.93 18.31 11.00
CA LEU A 115 -19.04 18.88 10.24
C LEU A 115 -19.16 20.37 10.58
N VAL A 116 -18.33 21.20 9.96
CA VAL A 116 -18.65 22.62 9.81
C VAL A 116 -19.62 22.68 8.63
N ASN A 117 -20.85 23.08 8.91
CA ASN A 117 -21.86 23.35 7.90
C ASN A 117 -21.26 24.29 6.84
N ASP A 118 -20.87 23.74 5.69
CA ASP A 118 -20.48 24.52 4.52
C ASP A 118 -21.76 25.00 3.82
N GLU A 119 -22.10 26.27 4.05
CA GLU A 119 -23.28 26.95 3.49
C GLU A 119 -23.20 27.11 1.96
N HIS A 120 -22.10 26.70 1.31
CA HIS A 120 -21.84 26.93 -0.11
C HIS A 120 -22.00 25.70 -1.03
N LYS A 121 -22.69 24.65 -0.58
CA LYS A 121 -22.98 23.41 -1.38
C LYS A 121 -23.68 23.62 -2.73
N ARG A 122 -24.07 24.85 -3.10
CA ARG A 122 -24.70 25.20 -4.37
C ARG A 122 -23.75 25.73 -5.45
N LEU A 123 -22.47 25.91 -5.16
CA LEU A 123 -21.52 26.42 -6.16
C LEU A 123 -20.76 25.26 -6.82
N PHE A 124 -21.04 25.00 -8.10
CA PHE A 124 -20.24 24.08 -8.90
C PHE A 124 -18.89 24.72 -9.21
N ILE A 125 -17.84 24.30 -8.51
CA ILE A 125 -16.46 24.74 -8.79
C ILE A 125 -15.80 23.72 -9.73
N PRO A 126 -15.39 24.12 -10.95
CA PRO A 126 -14.61 23.29 -11.87
C PRO A 126 -13.35 22.71 -11.23
N ARG A 127 -12.97 21.49 -11.63
CA ARG A 127 -11.81 20.79 -11.09
C ARG A 127 -10.48 21.55 -11.28
N SER A 128 -10.38 22.39 -12.31
CA SER A 128 -9.19 23.21 -12.60
C SER A 128 -8.86 24.24 -11.53
N ILE A 129 -9.86 24.66 -10.74
CA ILE A 129 -9.72 25.69 -9.70
C ILE A 129 -9.88 25.13 -8.28
N ARG A 130 -10.17 23.83 -8.13
CA ARG A 130 -10.15 23.17 -6.81
C ARG A 130 -8.71 22.99 -6.37
N ARG A 131 -8.19 23.91 -5.57
CA ARG A 131 -6.95 23.67 -4.82
C ARG A 131 -7.24 22.70 -3.70
N LYS A 132 -6.48 21.60 -3.64
CA LYS A 132 -6.43 20.74 -2.46
C LYS A 132 -5.73 21.53 -1.34
N PRO A 133 -6.17 21.44 -0.08
CA PRO A 133 -5.32 21.86 1.02
C PRO A 133 -4.06 20.98 0.93
N GLU A 134 -2.92 21.61 0.65
CA GLU A 134 -1.63 20.96 0.83
C GLU A 134 -1.48 20.72 2.32
N GLU A 135 -1.49 19.45 2.73
CA GLU A 135 -0.78 19.07 3.94
C GLU A 135 0.67 19.47 3.71
N LYS A 136 1.06 20.63 4.25
CA LYS A 136 2.46 20.96 4.41
C LYS A 136 3.02 19.94 5.39
N ASN A 137 3.38 18.76 4.89
CA ASN A 137 4.41 17.98 5.54
C ASN A 137 5.63 18.89 5.47
N CYS A 138 5.94 19.51 6.60
CA CYS A 138 7.16 20.26 6.81
C CYS A 138 8.34 19.29 6.81
N GLU A 139 8.51 18.52 5.75
CA GLU A 139 9.78 17.88 5.45
C GLU A 139 10.74 19.02 5.17
N LYS A 140 11.67 19.23 6.10
CA LYS A 140 12.72 20.23 5.96
C LYS A 140 13.34 20.04 4.58
N THR A 141 13.37 21.10 3.78
CA THR A 141 13.99 21.02 2.45
C THR A 141 15.46 20.67 2.60
N ALA A 142 16.06 20.03 1.59
CA ALA A 142 17.48 19.64 1.65
C ALA A 142 18.42 20.80 2.00
N GLN A 143 18.06 22.05 1.63
CA GLN A 143 18.77 23.26 2.03
C GLN A 143 18.65 23.58 3.53
N GLN A 144 17.50 23.33 4.15
CA GLN A 144 17.32 23.51 5.60
C GLN A 144 18.09 22.46 6.40
N LEU A 145 18.10 21.21 5.94
CA LEU A 145 18.92 20.15 6.52
C LEU A 145 20.43 20.45 6.41
N ALA A 146 20.87 20.96 5.25
CA ALA A 146 22.26 21.36 5.06
C ALA A 146 22.66 22.52 5.97
N GLY A 147 21.80 23.53 6.12
CA GLY A 147 22.06 24.66 7.02
C GLY A 147 22.10 24.29 8.51
N GLU A 148 21.29 23.31 8.93
CA GLU A 148 21.36 22.77 10.30
C GLU A 148 22.67 22.01 10.53
N ALA A 149 23.12 21.19 9.58
CA ALA A 149 24.38 20.47 9.68
C ALA A 149 25.61 21.40 9.69
N GLU A 150 25.61 22.46 8.87
CA GLU A 150 26.68 23.46 8.89
C GLU A 150 26.76 24.17 10.24
N LYS A 151 25.61 24.52 10.83
CA LYS A 151 25.56 25.16 12.14
C LYS A 151 26.06 24.26 13.26
N GLU A 152 25.78 22.96 13.19
CA GLU A 152 26.29 21.96 14.13
C GLU A 152 27.81 21.80 14.03
N LEU A 153 28.36 21.74 12.81
CA LEU A 153 29.81 21.67 12.59
C LEU A 153 30.53 22.92 13.08
N LEU A 154 29.96 24.12 12.85
CA LEU A 154 30.55 25.37 13.32
C LEU A 154 30.46 25.52 14.85
N ALA A 155 29.44 24.95 15.50
CA ALA A 155 29.32 24.96 16.96
C ALA A 155 30.37 24.04 17.62
N ALA A 156 30.69 22.89 17.00
CA ALA A 156 31.70 21.96 17.49
C ALA A 156 33.15 22.48 17.36
N VAL A 157 33.37 23.58 16.63
CA VAL A 157 34.68 24.23 16.47
C VAL A 157 34.93 25.27 17.57
N HIS A 158 33.95 25.58 18.43
CA HIS A 158 34.13 26.56 19.52
C HIS A 158 34.57 25.97 20.86
N ASP A 159 34.79 24.66 20.96
CA ASP A 159 35.35 24.00 22.15
C ASP A 159 36.90 23.95 22.10
N ASP A 160 37.53 25.06 21.67
CA ASP A 160 39.00 25.21 21.57
C ASP A 160 39.67 25.48 22.94
N ASP A 161 38.93 25.44 24.05
CA ASP A 161 39.47 25.57 25.41
C ASP A 161 40.45 24.43 25.80
N ASP A 162 40.48 23.33 25.02
CA ASP A 162 41.39 22.20 25.23
C ASP A 162 42.80 22.42 24.65
N ILE A 163 42.97 23.35 23.71
CA ILE A 163 44.29 23.58 23.08
C ILE A 163 45.20 24.39 24.00
N ASP A 164 44.66 25.43 24.63
CA ASP A 164 45.42 26.26 25.58
C ASP A 164 45.77 25.47 26.86
N SER A 165 44.88 24.59 27.32
CA SER A 165 45.16 23.70 28.47
C SER A 165 46.18 22.61 28.15
N PHE A 166 46.24 22.13 26.91
CA PHE A 166 47.28 21.21 26.44
C PHE A 166 48.67 21.87 26.39
N LEU A 167 48.75 23.13 25.94
CA LEU A 167 50.02 23.85 25.85
C LEU A 167 50.58 24.25 27.22
N ASP A 168 49.71 24.58 28.19
CA ASP A 168 50.13 24.85 29.57
C ASP A 168 50.66 23.58 30.29
N SER A 169 50.27 22.37 29.85
CA SER A 169 50.80 21.10 30.38
C SER A 169 52.24 20.78 29.93
N LEU A 170 52.81 21.53 28.99
CA LEU A 170 54.15 21.31 28.43
C LEU A 170 55.25 22.15 29.10
N GLN A 171 54.90 22.94 30.13
CA GLN A 171 55.83 23.78 30.90
C GLN A 171 56.28 23.09 32.19
#